data_AF-A0AAD8QLB8-F1
#
_entry.id   AF-A0AAD8QLB8-F1
#
_cell.length_a   1.000
_cell.length_b   1.000
_cell.length_c   1.000
_cell.angle_alpha   90.00
_cell.angle_beta   90.00
_cell.angle_gamma   90.00
#
_symmetry.space_group_name_H-M   'P 1'
#
loop_
_entity.id
_entity.type
_entity.pdbx_description
1 polymer ?
#
loop_
_entity_poly.entity_id
_entity_poly.type
_entity_poly.pdbx_seq_one_letter_code
_entity_poly.pdbx_strand_id
1 'polypeptide(L)'
;MPLPPPPRKLGISGGRFFASLPPAPLLQSRREVHVWYLCPDELNDDSQLKMYEELLSPAEKKHANEKMLQKDAMLSYALRRTTLARYTECKIDPRSFEFKYNKFRKPEILWPPDDSTVERHLHFNISHTTSMIACGVAMHAHIGIDVEEKKRKTTKSISSLARRFFTPSEANYLADISDSDAQRIEFFKLWTLKVRDALFGPLLHSPFMCKCNQ
;
A
#
# COMPACT_ATOMS: atom_id res chain seq x y z
N MET A 1 20.03 11.47 23.33
CA MET A 1 18.86 11.51 22.42
C MET A 1 19.08 10.47 21.32
N PRO A 2 18.11 9.61 21.00
CA PRO A 2 18.25 8.74 19.84
C PRO A 2 18.19 9.59 18.57
N LEU A 3 19.13 9.37 17.66
CA LEU A 3 19.20 10.02 16.35
C LEU A 3 17.89 9.79 15.59
N PRO A 4 17.39 10.79 14.83
CA PRO A 4 16.26 10.58 13.96
C PRO A 4 16.58 9.44 12.98
N PRO A 5 15.60 8.57 12.66
CA PRO A 5 15.80 7.53 11.67
C PRO A 5 16.28 8.16 10.36
N PRO A 6 17.21 7.51 9.63
CA PRO A 6 17.70 8.02 8.37
C PRO A 6 16.51 8.28 7.43
N PRO A 7 16.57 9.34 6.60
CA PRO A 7 15.52 9.61 5.62
C PRO A 7 15.29 8.35 4.77
N ARG A 8 14.02 7.94 4.65
CA ARG A 8 13.61 6.85 3.75
C ARG A 8 14.14 7.22 2.37
N LYS A 9 15.02 6.38 1.81
CA LYS A 9 15.60 6.63 0.49
C LYS A 9 14.47 6.90 -0.49
N LEU A 10 14.56 8.03 -1.21
CA LEU A 10 13.81 8.25 -2.44
C LEU A 10 14.08 7.03 -3.35
N GLY A 11 13.09 6.17 -3.52
CA GLY A 11 12.89 5.56 -4.83
C GLY A 11 12.07 6.60 -5.59
N ILE A 12 12.53 7.29 -6.62
CA ILE A 12 13.45 6.91 -7.68
C ILE A 12 14.05 8.22 -8.21
N SER A 13 15.38 8.29 -8.35
CA SER A 13 16.01 9.24 -9.26
C SER A 13 16.82 8.43 -10.26
N GLY A 14 16.28 8.32 -11.49
CA GLY A 14 16.97 7.74 -12.64
C GLY A 14 16.55 6.29 -12.97
N GLY A 15 15.68 6.15 -13.98
CA GLY A 15 15.69 5.12 -15.03
C GLY A 15 15.86 3.62 -14.71
N ARG A 16 15.95 3.19 -13.44
CA ARG A 16 16.14 1.79 -13.07
C ARG A 16 14.79 1.10 -12.91
N PHE A 17 14.60 0.00 -13.65
CA PHE A 17 13.41 -0.85 -13.60
C PHE A 17 13.19 -1.43 -12.19
N PHE A 18 11.93 -1.54 -11.75
CA PHE A 18 11.63 -2.18 -10.45
C PHE A 18 12.09 -3.64 -10.38
N ALA A 19 12.05 -4.34 -11.52
CA ALA A 19 12.50 -5.73 -11.65
C ALA A 19 14.03 -5.90 -11.61
N SER A 20 14.79 -4.83 -11.85
CA SER A 20 16.27 -4.87 -11.81
C SER A 20 16.86 -4.35 -10.51
N LEU A 21 16.01 -4.06 -9.51
CA LEU A 21 16.47 -3.68 -8.19
C LEU A 21 17.05 -4.91 -7.46
N PRO A 22 18.12 -4.74 -6.66
CA PRO A 22 18.67 -5.82 -5.86
C PRO A 22 17.59 -6.41 -4.92
N PRO A 23 17.81 -7.63 -4.39
CA PRO A 23 16.94 -8.21 -3.37
C PRO A 23 16.60 -7.19 -2.29
N ALA A 24 15.36 -7.27 -1.77
CA ALA A 24 14.97 -6.38 -0.69
C ALA A 24 15.87 -6.65 0.52
N PRO A 25 16.23 -5.62 1.30
CA PRO A 25 16.89 -5.86 2.58
C PRO A 25 16.01 -6.80 3.41
N LEU A 26 16.63 -7.73 4.13
CA LEU A 26 15.91 -8.63 5.00
C LEU A 26 15.15 -7.82 6.06
N LEU A 27 13.88 -8.16 6.30
CA LEU A 27 13.10 -7.63 7.40
C LEU A 27 13.67 -8.24 8.70
N GLN A 28 14.39 -7.43 9.47
CA GLN A 28 15.17 -7.87 10.64
C GLN A 28 14.31 -7.98 11.91
N SER A 29 13.16 -7.32 11.94
CA SER A 29 12.25 -7.29 13.09
C SER A 29 10.80 -7.58 12.71
N ARG A 30 10.05 -8.23 13.61
CA ARG A 30 8.59 -8.43 13.49
C ARG A 30 7.78 -7.13 13.47
N ARG A 31 8.41 -6.00 13.79
CA ARG A 31 7.80 -4.65 13.79
C ARG A 31 8.23 -3.82 12.58
N GLU A 32 9.07 -4.38 11.72
CA GLU A 32 9.58 -3.69 10.55
C GLU A 32 8.59 -3.81 9.39
N VAL A 33 8.37 -2.69 8.71
CA VAL A 33 7.56 -2.62 7.50
C VAL A 33 8.38 -1.88 6.46
N HIS A 34 8.54 -2.50 5.30
CA HIS A 34 9.11 -1.84 4.14
C HIS A 34 7.99 -1.33 3.26
N VAL A 35 8.15 -0.13 2.74
CA VAL A 35 7.19 0.50 1.83
C VAL A 35 7.89 0.79 0.53
N TRP A 36 7.37 0.20 -0.54
CA TRP A 36 7.77 0.46 -1.92
C TRP A 36 6.68 1.29 -2.57
N TYR A 37 7.05 2.31 -3.33
CA TYR A 37 6.06 3.14 -4.00
C TYR A 37 6.55 3.58 -5.37
N LEU A 38 5.61 4.02 -6.18
CA LEU A 38 5.86 4.67 -7.46
C LEU A 38 4.85 5.80 -7.69
N CYS A 39 5.24 6.75 -8.51
CA CYS A 39 4.37 7.82 -9.00
C CYS A 39 4.02 7.50 -10.45
N PRO A 40 2.75 7.20 -10.80
CA PRO A 40 2.36 6.86 -12.17
C PRO A 40 2.76 7.94 -13.19
N ASP A 41 2.70 9.22 -12.79
CA ASP A 41 3.02 10.37 -13.63
C ASP A 41 4.52 10.47 -13.98
N GLU A 42 5.40 9.83 -13.19
CA GLU A 42 6.84 9.81 -13.46
C GLU A 42 7.25 8.71 -14.45
N LEU A 43 6.33 7.78 -14.77
CA LEU A 43 6.59 6.63 -15.64
C LEU A 43 5.90 6.79 -16.99
N ASN A 44 6.56 7.45 -17.94
CA ASN A 44 5.99 7.74 -19.26
C ASN A 44 6.70 7.04 -20.42
N ASP A 45 7.68 6.18 -20.14
CA ASP A 45 8.39 5.44 -21.16
C ASP A 45 7.59 4.19 -21.60
N ASP A 46 7.21 4.12 -22.87
CA ASP A 46 6.38 3.04 -23.41
C ASP A 46 7.05 1.67 -23.32
N SER A 47 8.38 1.61 -23.42
CA SER A 47 9.11 0.35 -23.30
C SER A 47 9.04 -0.20 -21.86
N GLN A 48 9.16 0.68 -20.86
CA GLN A 48 8.97 0.35 -19.45
C GLN A 48 7.53 -0.11 -19.17
N LEU A 49 6.53 0.61 -19.70
CA LEU A 49 5.12 0.27 -19.50
C LEU A 49 4.80 -1.11 -20.09
N LYS A 50 5.28 -1.40 -21.30
CA LYS A 50 5.09 -2.72 -21.94
C LYS A 50 5.74 -3.84 -21.11
N MET A 51 6.94 -3.61 -20.59
CA MET A 51 7.60 -4.58 -19.72
C MET A 51 6.81 -4.83 -18.43
N TYR A 52 6.23 -3.79 -17.81
CA TYR A 52 5.39 -3.97 -16.63
C TYR A 52 4.10 -4.72 -16.95
N GLU A 53 3.48 -4.44 -18.10
CA GLU A 53 2.31 -5.16 -18.57
C GLU A 53 2.61 -6.66 -18.76
N GLU A 54 3.79 -7.02 -19.28
CA GLU A 54 4.24 -8.41 -19.43
C GLU A 54 4.42 -9.17 -18.11
N LEU A 55 4.41 -8.48 -16.96
CA LEU A 55 4.43 -9.13 -15.64
C LEU A 55 3.05 -9.61 -15.18
N LEU A 56 1.98 -9.07 -15.75
CA LEU A 56 0.62 -9.34 -15.32
C LEU A 56 0.10 -10.66 -15.90
N SER A 57 -0.67 -11.38 -15.09
CA SER A 57 -1.48 -12.49 -15.57
C SER A 57 -2.58 -12.01 -16.54
N PRO A 58 -3.12 -12.89 -17.42
CA PRO A 58 -4.21 -12.53 -18.31
C PRO A 58 -5.44 -11.94 -17.58
N ALA A 59 -5.75 -12.46 -16.38
CA ALA A 59 -6.85 -11.96 -15.57
C ALA A 59 -6.60 -10.54 -15.02
N GLU A 60 -5.37 -10.25 -14.58
CA GLU A 60 -4.98 -8.90 -14.14
C GLU A 60 -4.99 -7.90 -15.29
N LYS A 61 -4.50 -8.29 -16.49
CA LYS A 61 -4.55 -7.45 -17.70
C LYS A 61 -5.98 -7.07 -18.04
N LYS A 62 -6.87 -8.06 -18.10
CA LYS A 62 -8.30 -7.83 -18.34
C LYS A 62 -8.90 -6.87 -17.30
N HIS A 63 -8.62 -7.11 -16.01
CA HIS A 63 -9.17 -6.26 -14.96
C HIS A 63 -8.62 -4.84 -14.97
N ALA A 64 -7.35 -4.65 -15.31
CA ALA A 64 -6.74 -3.33 -15.44
C ALA A 64 -7.40 -2.54 -16.59
N ASN A 65 -7.67 -3.18 -17.72
CA ASN A 65 -8.31 -2.55 -18.88
C ASN A 65 -9.76 -2.10 -18.61
N GLU A 66 -10.45 -2.72 -17.66
CA GLU A 66 -11.80 -2.33 -17.22
C GLU A 66 -11.82 -1.09 -16.30
N LYS A 67 -10.66 -0.63 -15.81
CA LYS A 67 -10.58 0.55 -14.93
C LYS A 67 -10.54 1.84 -15.75
N MET A 68 -11.08 2.91 -15.16
CA MET A 68 -10.93 4.27 -15.72
C MET A 68 -9.45 4.69 -15.81
N LEU A 69 -8.65 4.34 -14.79
CA LEU A 69 -7.21 4.58 -14.75
C LEU A 69 -6.47 3.26 -15.02
N GLN A 70 -6.41 2.87 -16.30
CA GLN A 70 -5.84 1.58 -16.73
C GLN A 70 -4.36 1.47 -16.38
N LYS A 71 -3.59 2.54 -16.64
CA LYS A 71 -2.14 2.63 -16.34
C LYS A 71 -1.88 2.40 -14.85
N ASP A 72 -2.60 3.08 -13.98
CA ASP A 72 -2.44 3.00 -12.53
C ASP A 72 -2.77 1.59 -12.02
N ALA A 73 -3.86 1.00 -12.53
CA ALA A 73 -4.23 -0.37 -12.19
C ALA A 73 -3.14 -1.37 -12.62
N MET A 74 -2.60 -1.22 -13.83
CA MET A 74 -1.50 -2.05 -14.32
C MET A 74 -0.24 -1.88 -13.46
N LEU A 75 0.13 -0.64 -13.13
CA LEU A 75 1.32 -0.33 -12.33
C LEU A 75 1.20 -0.86 -10.90
N SER A 76 -0.01 -0.85 -10.33
CA SER A 76 -0.30 -1.47 -9.04
C SER A 76 -0.03 -2.98 -9.04
N TYR A 77 -0.44 -3.69 -10.09
CA TYR A 77 -0.14 -5.12 -10.20
C TYR A 77 1.36 -5.39 -10.41
N ALA A 78 2.02 -4.60 -11.27
CA ALA A 78 3.44 -4.73 -11.51
C ALA A 78 4.27 -4.43 -10.25
N LEU A 79 3.95 -3.36 -9.52
CA LEU A 79 4.61 -3.01 -8.25
C LEU A 79 4.47 -4.14 -7.24
N ARG A 80 3.26 -4.70 -7.08
CA ARG A 80 3.03 -5.83 -6.19
C ARG A 80 3.93 -7.01 -6.55
N ARG A 81 3.86 -7.49 -7.79
CA ARG A 81 4.56 -8.70 -8.25
C ARG A 81 6.08 -8.55 -8.13
N THR A 82 6.62 -7.42 -8.60
CA THR A 82 8.07 -7.14 -8.51
C THR A 82 8.55 -6.96 -7.08
N THR A 83 7.75 -6.30 -6.22
CA THR A 83 8.09 -6.16 -4.80
C THR A 83 8.16 -7.52 -4.13
N LEU A 84 7.16 -8.37 -4.33
CA LEU A 84 7.12 -9.70 -3.69
C LEU A 84 8.27 -10.60 -4.13
N ALA A 85 8.64 -10.59 -5.42
CA ALA A 85 9.78 -11.36 -5.93
C ALA A 85 11.08 -11.03 -5.17
N ARG A 86 11.24 -9.77 -4.77
CA ARG A 86 12.44 -9.32 -4.05
C ARG A 86 12.51 -9.82 -2.60
N TYR A 87 11.38 -10.16 -2.00
CA TYR A 87 11.31 -10.79 -0.67
C TYR A 87 11.41 -12.31 -0.73
N THR A 88 11.32 -12.91 -1.92
CA THR A 88 11.60 -14.34 -2.14
C THR A 88 13.03 -14.57 -2.60
N GLU A 89 13.97 -13.66 -2.29
CA GLU A 89 15.36 -13.68 -2.79
C GLU A 89 15.45 -13.79 -4.32
N CYS A 90 14.44 -13.28 -5.04
CA CYS A 90 14.29 -13.41 -6.49
C CYS A 90 14.25 -14.87 -7.01
N LYS A 91 13.93 -15.85 -6.14
CA LYS A 91 13.73 -17.27 -6.52
C LYS A 91 12.44 -17.50 -7.30
N ILE A 92 11.40 -16.69 -7.03
CA ILE A 92 10.12 -16.74 -7.73
C ILE A 92 10.08 -15.61 -8.78
N ASP A 93 9.82 -15.97 -10.04
CA ASP A 93 9.59 -14.99 -11.10
C ASP A 93 8.33 -14.16 -10.77
N PRO A 94 8.36 -12.81 -10.89
CA PRO A 94 7.19 -11.97 -10.68
C PRO A 94 5.92 -12.42 -11.41
N ARG A 95 6.03 -13.07 -12.57
CA ARG A 95 4.93 -13.60 -13.39
C ARG A 95 4.30 -14.86 -12.79
N SER A 96 5.06 -15.63 -12.02
CA SER A 96 4.62 -16.89 -11.42
C SER A 96 3.81 -16.71 -10.13
N PHE A 97 3.73 -15.50 -9.57
CA PHE A 97 2.86 -15.27 -8.42
C PHE A 97 1.39 -15.48 -8.74
N GLU A 98 0.75 -16.31 -7.92
CA GLU A 98 -0.69 -16.46 -7.86
C GLU A 98 -1.26 -15.79 -6.61
N PHE A 99 -2.46 -15.24 -6.75
CA PHE A 99 -3.12 -14.50 -5.69
C PHE A 99 -4.52 -15.04 -5.46
N LYS A 100 -4.82 -15.37 -4.20
CA LYS A 100 -6.19 -15.58 -3.74
C LYS A 100 -6.75 -14.28 -3.19
N TYR A 101 -8.07 -14.12 -3.22
CA TYR A 101 -8.75 -12.95 -2.71
C TYR A 101 -9.70 -13.37 -1.60
N ASN A 102 -9.62 -12.72 -0.45
CA ASN A 102 -10.57 -12.97 0.64
C ASN A 102 -11.93 -12.30 0.35
N LYS A 103 -12.90 -12.47 1.27
CA LYS A 103 -14.25 -11.89 1.16
C LYS A 103 -14.29 -10.36 1.00
N PHE A 104 -13.22 -9.67 1.37
CA PHE A 104 -13.07 -8.22 1.25
C PHE A 104 -12.24 -7.80 0.02
N ARG A 105 -12.01 -8.73 -0.92
CA ARG A 105 -11.15 -8.53 -2.10
C ARG A 105 -9.71 -8.13 -1.77
N LYS A 106 -9.22 -8.42 -0.56
CA LYS A 106 -7.80 -8.24 -0.23
C LYS A 106 -7.01 -9.40 -0.86
N PRO A 107 -5.97 -9.11 -1.67
CA PRO A 107 -5.15 -10.14 -2.25
C PRO A 107 -4.19 -10.72 -1.21
N GLU A 108 -4.02 -12.04 -1.25
CA GLU A 108 -3.05 -12.81 -0.48
C GLU A 108 -2.28 -13.73 -1.43
N ILE A 109 -1.00 -13.96 -1.16
CA ILE A 109 -0.18 -14.86 -1.98
C ILE A 109 -0.71 -16.29 -1.83
N LEU A 110 -0.91 -16.97 -2.95
CA LEU A 110 -1.12 -18.41 -2.98
C LEU A 110 0.24 -19.07 -3.16
N TRP A 111 0.81 -19.54 -2.05
CA TRP A 111 2.13 -20.16 -2.05
C TRP A 111 2.10 -21.57 -2.65
N PRO A 112 3.12 -21.94 -3.46
CA PRO A 112 3.30 -23.32 -3.89
C PRO A 112 3.43 -24.27 -2.68
N PRO A 113 3.05 -25.56 -2.79
CA PRO A 113 3.09 -26.49 -1.66
C PRO A 113 4.49 -26.81 -1.10
N ASP A 114 5.55 -26.57 -1.88
CA ASP A 114 6.89 -27.18 -1.68
C ASP A 114 7.99 -26.26 -1.07
N ASP A 115 7.75 -24.97 -0.79
CA ASP A 115 8.83 -24.04 -0.41
C ASP A 115 8.70 -23.50 1.03
N SER A 116 8.66 -24.42 2.00
CA SER A 116 8.44 -24.10 3.41
C SER A 116 9.58 -23.31 4.07
N THR A 117 9.32 -22.04 4.45
CA THR A 117 9.64 -21.42 5.78
C THR A 117 9.51 -19.88 5.75
N VAL A 118 9.93 -19.22 4.67
CA VAL A 118 9.74 -17.78 4.42
C VAL A 118 8.28 -17.47 4.07
N GLU A 119 7.61 -18.41 3.40
CA GLU A 119 6.31 -18.28 2.74
C GLU A 119 5.13 -17.93 3.64
N ARG A 120 4.99 -18.51 4.82
CA ARG A 120 3.77 -18.31 5.64
C ARG A 120 3.73 -17.01 6.42
N HIS A 121 4.81 -16.22 6.36
CA HIS A 121 5.00 -15.06 7.22
C HIS A 121 5.06 -13.75 6.45
N LEU A 122 5.19 -13.78 5.12
CA LEU A 122 5.23 -12.56 4.33
C LEU A 122 3.80 -12.05 4.09
N HIS A 123 3.52 -10.86 4.62
CA HIS A 123 2.26 -10.16 4.40
C HIS A 123 2.51 -8.87 3.64
N PHE A 124 1.59 -8.54 2.75
CA PHE A 124 1.64 -7.29 2.01
C PHE A 124 0.29 -6.59 1.99
N ASN A 125 0.32 -5.30 1.70
CA ASN A 125 -0.87 -4.53 1.39
C ASN A 125 -0.56 -3.46 0.35
N ILE A 126 -1.53 -3.15 -0.50
CA ILE A 126 -1.40 -2.15 -1.56
C ILE A 126 -2.42 -1.06 -1.28
N SER A 127 -2.01 0.20 -1.44
CA SER A 127 -2.89 1.35 -1.48
C SER A 127 -2.44 2.30 -2.59
N HIS A 128 -3.36 3.05 -3.17
CA HIS A 128 -3.07 3.99 -4.24
C HIS A 128 -3.95 5.22 -4.15
N THR A 129 -3.36 6.35 -4.49
CA THR A 129 -4.04 7.59 -4.88
C THR A 129 -3.91 7.75 -6.40
N THR A 130 -4.43 8.85 -6.93
CA THR A 130 -4.21 9.24 -8.34
C THR A 130 -2.74 9.58 -8.64
N SER A 131 -1.97 9.99 -7.63
CA SER A 131 -0.59 10.47 -7.78
C SER A 131 0.47 9.46 -7.32
N MET A 132 0.08 8.42 -6.56
CA MET A 132 1.02 7.47 -5.98
C MET A 132 0.41 6.10 -5.77
N ILE A 133 1.21 5.06 -5.99
CA ILE A 133 0.88 3.67 -5.67
C ILE A 133 1.92 3.17 -4.67
N ALA A 134 1.47 2.58 -3.56
CA ALA A 134 2.33 2.06 -2.52
C ALA A 134 2.03 0.59 -2.19
N CYS A 135 3.07 -0.19 -1.96
CA CYS A 135 3.08 -1.57 -1.51
C CYS A 135 3.85 -1.65 -0.18
N GLY A 136 3.13 -1.92 0.90
CA GLY A 136 3.72 -2.25 2.20
C GLY A 136 4.00 -3.75 2.28
N VAL A 137 5.13 -4.12 2.87
CA VAL A 137 5.53 -5.51 3.13
C VAL A 137 6.03 -5.67 4.56
N ALA A 138 5.59 -6.73 5.24
CA ALA A 138 5.98 -7.07 6.60
C ALA A 138 6.10 -8.58 6.79
N MET A 139 6.88 -8.98 7.79
CA MET A 139 7.04 -10.37 8.20
C MET A 139 6.27 -10.65 9.50
N HIS A 140 5.61 -11.80 9.57
CA HIS A 140 4.88 -12.35 10.72
C HIS A 140 3.68 -11.53 11.23
N ALA A 141 3.30 -10.44 10.55
CA ALA A 141 2.16 -9.61 10.95
C ALA A 141 1.36 -9.13 9.74
N HIS A 142 0.03 -9.22 9.84
CA HIS A 142 -0.85 -8.57 8.87
C HIS A 142 -0.70 -7.05 8.95
N ILE A 143 -0.51 -6.44 7.79
CA ILE A 143 -0.41 -4.99 7.66
C ILE A 143 -1.53 -4.40 6.81
N GLY A 144 -1.78 -3.12 7.07
CA GLY A 144 -2.51 -2.21 6.19
C GLY A 144 -1.62 -1.01 5.88
N ILE A 145 -1.58 -0.60 4.62
CA ILE A 145 -0.98 0.67 4.21
C ILE A 145 -2.08 1.55 3.64
N ASP A 146 -2.04 2.82 3.97
CA ASP A 146 -2.98 3.80 3.49
C ASP A 146 -2.20 5.04 3.05
N VAL A 147 -2.37 5.39 1.78
CA VAL A 147 -1.77 6.59 1.19
C VAL A 147 -2.88 7.55 0.80
N GLU A 148 -2.74 8.80 1.21
CA GLU A 148 -3.75 9.84 1.01
C GLU A 148 -3.09 11.10 0.45
N GLU A 149 -3.78 11.76 -0.47
CA GLU A 149 -3.27 12.97 -1.11
C GLU A 149 -3.62 14.19 -0.25
N LYS A 150 -2.61 14.90 0.28
CA LYS A 150 -2.82 16.09 1.13
C LYS A 150 -3.68 17.17 0.46
N LYS A 151 -3.57 17.30 -0.87
CA LYS A 151 -4.23 18.34 -1.66
C LYS A 151 -5.63 17.96 -2.14
N ARG A 152 -6.21 16.84 -1.70
CA ARG A 152 -7.62 16.56 -1.99
C ARG A 152 -8.46 17.68 -1.40
N LYS A 153 -8.83 18.65 -2.24
CA LYS A 153 -9.87 19.65 -1.97
C LYS A 153 -11.15 18.85 -1.82
N THR A 154 -11.40 18.41 -0.59
CA THR A 154 -12.60 17.67 -0.22
C THR A 154 -13.78 18.54 -0.62
N THR A 155 -14.49 18.18 -1.69
CA THR A 155 -15.74 18.85 -2.12
C THR A 155 -16.83 18.73 -1.05
N LYS A 156 -16.64 17.87 -0.04
CA LYS A 156 -17.45 17.75 1.17
C LYS A 156 -16.60 18.13 2.37
N SER A 157 -17.08 19.04 3.23
CA SER A 157 -16.30 19.45 4.41
C SER A 157 -16.03 18.26 5.33
N ILE A 158 -14.85 18.24 5.95
CA ILE A 158 -14.44 17.21 6.92
C ILE A 158 -15.50 17.01 8.01
N SER A 159 -16.12 18.11 8.45
CA SER A 159 -17.21 18.10 9.41
C SER A 159 -18.43 17.29 8.94
N SER A 160 -18.74 17.32 7.64
CA SER A 160 -19.85 16.53 7.08
C SER A 160 -19.57 15.03 7.06
N LEU A 161 -18.32 14.63 6.81
CA LEU A 161 -17.88 13.24 6.86
C LEU A 161 -17.80 12.76 8.31
N ALA A 162 -17.25 13.57 9.21
CA ALA A 162 -17.13 13.27 10.64
C ALA A 162 -18.51 12.97 11.26
N ARG A 163 -19.52 13.80 10.98
CA ARG A 163 -20.89 13.58 11.48
C ARG A 163 -21.55 12.29 10.98
N ARG A 164 -21.12 11.76 9.83
CA ARG A 164 -21.73 10.56 9.23
C ARG A 164 -21.11 9.25 9.73
N PHE A 165 -19.82 9.28 10.07
CA PHE A 165 -19.05 8.06 10.34
C PHE A 165 -18.45 7.99 11.76
N PHE A 166 -18.40 9.11 12.47
CA PHE A 166 -17.90 9.16 13.84
C PHE A 166 -19.03 9.39 14.84
N THR A 167 -18.75 9.08 16.11
CA THR A 167 -19.63 9.38 17.22
C THR A 167 -19.77 10.90 17.38
N PRO A 168 -20.84 11.40 18.03
CA PRO A 168 -21.01 12.83 18.29
C PRO A 168 -19.80 13.46 19.00
N SER A 169 -19.20 12.75 19.97
CA SER A 169 -18.02 13.22 20.70
C SER A 169 -16.78 13.35 19.82
N GLU A 170 -16.50 12.37 18.96
CA GLU A 170 -15.39 12.41 18.00
C GLU A 170 -15.60 13.48 16.92
N ALA A 171 -16.84 13.65 16.45
CA ALA A 171 -17.18 14.69 15.47
C ALA A 171 -17.04 16.10 16.06
N ASN A 172 -17.43 16.30 17.31
CA ASN A 172 -17.25 17.56 18.03
C ASN A 172 -15.77 17.85 18.29
N TYR A 173 -15.00 16.85 18.72
CA TYR A 173 -13.54 16.96 18.86
C TYR A 173 -12.87 17.46 17.58
N LEU A 174 -13.25 16.92 16.42
CA LEU A 174 -12.73 17.39 15.14
C LEU A 174 -13.20 18.81 14.80
N ALA A 175 -14.44 19.16 15.14
CA ALA A 175 -14.98 20.49 14.90
C ALA A 175 -14.28 21.59 15.73
N ASP A 176 -13.77 21.24 16.92
CA ASP A 176 -13.06 22.17 17.80
C ASP A 176 -11.65 22.55 17.29
N ILE A 177 -11.10 21.79 16.33
CA ILE A 177 -9.79 22.09 15.72
C ILE A 177 -9.96 23.21 14.69
N SER A 178 -9.47 24.40 15.02
CA SER A 178 -9.60 25.60 14.16
C SER A 178 -8.66 25.59 12.95
N ASP A 179 -7.49 24.98 13.08
CA ASP A 179 -6.53 24.82 11.97
C ASP A 179 -7.01 23.69 11.03
N SER A 180 -7.25 24.03 9.76
CA SER A 180 -7.82 23.09 8.80
C SER A 180 -6.90 21.92 8.45
N ASP A 181 -5.59 22.10 8.51
CA ASP A 181 -4.62 21.05 8.21
C ASP A 181 -4.46 20.11 9.40
N ALA A 182 -4.42 20.65 10.63
CA ALA A 182 -4.47 19.86 11.85
C ALA A 182 -5.78 19.06 11.96
N GLN A 183 -6.93 19.69 11.63
CA GLN A 183 -8.23 19.03 11.60
C GLN A 183 -8.25 17.87 10.59
N ARG A 184 -7.66 18.06 9.40
CA ARG A 184 -7.49 16.99 8.41
C ARG A 184 -6.68 15.83 8.98
N ILE A 185 -5.53 16.13 9.56
CA ILE A 185 -4.64 15.12 10.12
C ILE A 185 -5.37 14.26 11.17
N GLU A 186 -6.10 14.89 12.09
CA GLU A 186 -6.86 14.18 13.12
C GLU A 186 -8.06 13.41 12.55
N PHE A 187 -8.78 13.97 11.58
CA PHE A 187 -9.87 13.26 10.90
C PHE A 187 -9.37 11.94 10.30
N PHE A 188 -8.27 11.99 9.55
CA PHE A 188 -7.72 10.79 8.94
C PHE A 188 -7.23 9.82 10.00
N LYS A 189 -6.58 10.28 11.09
CA LYS A 189 -6.16 9.40 12.20
C LYS A 189 -7.35 8.59 12.74
N LEU A 190 -8.46 9.25 13.06
CA LEU A 190 -9.68 8.59 13.51
C LEU A 190 -10.29 7.67 12.45
N TRP A 191 -10.33 8.11 11.19
CA TRP A 191 -10.82 7.32 10.07
C TRP A 191 -10.11 5.97 9.94
N THR A 192 -8.78 5.99 10.03
CA THR A 192 -7.93 4.81 9.94
C THR A 192 -8.17 3.83 11.07
N LEU A 193 -8.44 4.30 12.29
CA LEU A 193 -8.84 3.44 13.41
C LEU A 193 -10.21 2.80 13.14
N LYS A 194 -11.17 3.57 12.63
CA LYS A 194 -12.53 3.08 12.31
C LYS A 194 -12.52 2.00 11.24
N VAL A 195 -11.77 2.22 10.16
CA VAL A 195 -11.64 1.26 9.05
C VAL A 195 -10.92 0.00 9.51
N ARG A 196 -9.90 0.12 10.37
CA ARG A 196 -9.23 -1.03 10.98
C ARG A 196 -10.23 -1.88 11.77
N ASP A 197 -10.99 -1.27 12.66
CA ASP A 197 -11.92 -2.00 13.52
C ASP A 197 -13.03 -2.69 12.68
N ALA A 198 -13.47 -2.04 11.59
CA ALA A 198 -14.44 -2.62 10.66
C ALA A 198 -13.91 -3.80 9.84
N LEU A 199 -12.63 -3.77 9.42
CA LEU A 199 -12.04 -4.82 8.58
C LEU A 199 -11.48 -6.01 9.38
N PHE A 200 -11.04 -5.78 10.62
CA PHE A 200 -10.32 -6.79 11.42
C PHE A 200 -11.07 -7.23 12.68
N GLY A 201 -12.17 -6.56 13.05
CA GLY A 201 -12.95 -6.84 14.26
C GLY A 201 -12.23 -6.45 15.56
N PRO A 202 -12.93 -6.41 16.70
CA PRO A 202 -12.38 -5.94 17.98
C PRO A 202 -11.32 -6.86 18.63
N LEU A 203 -11.01 -8.02 18.04
CA LEU A 203 -10.20 -9.07 18.66
C LEU A 203 -8.78 -9.25 18.10
N LEU A 204 -8.30 -8.36 17.22
CA LEU A 204 -6.92 -8.43 16.74
C LEU A 204 -6.17 -7.14 17.05
N HIS A 205 -5.43 -7.16 18.16
CA HIS A 205 -4.32 -6.24 18.40
C HIS A 205 -3.19 -6.54 17.40
N SER A 206 -3.31 -6.07 16.15
CA SER A 206 -2.17 -6.00 15.23
C SER A 206 -1.68 -4.55 15.14
N PRO A 207 -0.41 -4.27 15.50
CA PRO A 207 0.18 -2.96 15.33
C PRO A 207 0.60 -2.77 13.87
N PHE A 208 0.72 -1.51 13.42
CA PHE A 208 1.27 -1.09 12.12
C PHE A 208 0.27 -0.96 10.97
N MET A 209 -0.47 0.17 11.00
CA MET A 209 -0.77 0.91 9.77
C MET A 209 0.25 2.04 9.61
N CYS A 210 1.04 2.00 8.53
CA CYS A 210 1.97 3.08 8.19
C CYS A 210 1.24 4.06 7.28
N LYS A 211 0.93 5.25 7.79
CA LYS A 211 0.47 6.37 6.95
C LYS A 211 1.67 7.08 6.36
N CYS A 212 1.72 7.17 5.04
CA CYS A 212 2.69 8.01 4.35
C CYS A 212 1.97 9.30 3.94
N ASN A 213 2.11 10.35 4.77
CA ASN A 213 1.58 11.69 4.46
C ASN A 213 2.62 12.47 3.66
N GLN A 214 2.54 12.45 2.33
CA GLN A 214 3.39 13.30 1.47
C GLN A 214 2.78 14.69 1.28
#